data_AF-A0A256GFC1-F1
#
_entry.id   AF-A0A256GFC1-F1
#
_cell.length_a   1.000
_cell.length_b   1.000
_cell.length_c   1.000
_cell.angle_alpha   90.00
_cell.angle_beta   90.00
_cell.angle_gamma   90.00
#
_symmetry.space_group_name_H-M   'P 1'
#
loop_
_entity.id
_entity.type
_entity.pdbx_description
1 polymer ?
#
loop_
_entity_poly.entity_id
_entity_poly.type
_entity_poly.pdbx_seq_one_letter_code
_entity_poly.pdbx_strand_id
1 'polypeptide(L)' 'MNGPKREGNYPDRGLECQEAVSGKLVEALDEAEAAGWDRIEAAKAIVEAAIAIHMGERGTDPDE' A
#
# COMPACT_ATOMS: atom_id res chain seq x y z
N MET A 1 -17.33 -3.19 1.00
CA MET A 1 -17.18 -1.81 0.49
C MET A 1 -16.34 -1.08 1.53
N ASN A 2 -15.03 -0.94 1.31
CA ASN A 2 -14.09 -0.38 2.31
C ASN A 2 -13.65 1.03 1.86
N GLY A 3 -14.62 1.90 1.59
CA GLY A 3 -14.38 3.30 1.29
C GLY A 3 -14.48 4.17 2.57
N PRO A 4 -14.11 5.46 2.49
CA PRO A 4 -14.25 6.37 3.62
C PRO A 4 -15.69 6.40 4.16
N LYS A 5 -15.86 6.32 5.48
CA LYS A 5 -17.20 6.35 6.12
C LYS A 5 -17.89 7.71 6.01
N ARG A 6 -17.13 8.79 5.85
CA ARG A 6 -17.61 10.17 5.69
C ARG A 6 -16.62 11.00 4.89
N GLU A 7 -17.12 12.06 4.27
CA GLU A 7 -16.29 13.07 3.62
C GLU A 7 -15.49 13.90 4.64
N GLY A 8 -14.38 14.47 4.19
CA GLY A 8 -13.52 15.32 5.02
C GLY A 8 -12.63 14.55 5.99
N ASN A 9 -11.97 15.29 6.88
CA ASN A 9 -11.06 14.72 7.87
C ASN A 9 -11.83 14.19 9.08
N TYR A 10 -11.46 13.00 9.55
CA TYR A 10 -11.95 12.44 10.80
C TYR A 10 -10.91 11.56 11.49
N PRO A 11 -10.98 11.41 12.83
CA PRO A 11 -9.89 10.81 13.61
C PRO A 11 -9.35 9.48 13.08
N ASP A 12 -10.25 8.58 12.66
CA ASP A 12 -9.88 7.22 12.26
C ASP A 12 -9.69 7.05 10.74
N ARG A 13 -9.80 8.12 9.95
CA ARG A 13 -9.77 8.03 8.47
C ARG A 13 -8.49 7.38 7.94
N GLY A 14 -7.35 7.71 8.56
CA GLY A 14 -6.06 7.12 8.21
C GLY A 14 -6.00 5.63 8.52
N LEU A 15 -6.45 5.25 9.72
CA LEU A 15 -6.49 3.85 10.15
C LEU A 15 -7.42 3.02 9.26
N GLU A 16 -8.61 3.53 8.96
CA GLU A 16 -9.57 2.84 8.08
C GLU A 16 -9.02 2.68 6.65
N CYS A 17 -8.29 3.69 6.15
CA CYS A 17 -7.61 3.57 4.87
C CYS A 17 -6.52 2.49 4.90
N GLN A 18 -5.74 2.41 5.99
CA GLN A 18 -4.72 1.37 6.17
C GLN A 18 -5.35 -0.03 6.24
N GLU A 19 -6.43 -0.20 6.99
CA GLU A 19 -7.17 -1.47 7.06
C GLU A 19 -7.76 -1.88 5.71
N ALA A 20 -8.26 -0.91 4.93
CA ALA A 20 -8.82 -1.18 3.62
C ALA A 20 -7.79 -1.72 2.62
N VAL A 21 -6.52 -1.29 2.73
CA VAL A 21 -5.44 -1.72 1.83
C VAL A 21 -4.63 -2.90 2.36
N SER A 22 -4.54 -3.08 3.68
CA SER A 22 -3.68 -4.10 4.30
C SER A 22 -4.05 -5.52 3.86
N GLY A 23 -5.34 -5.83 3.73
CA GLY A 23 -5.81 -7.13 3.23
C GLY A 23 -5.27 -7.45 1.82
N LYS A 24 -5.23 -6.46 0.93
CA LYS A 24 -4.69 -6.60 -0.43
C LYS A 24 -3.17 -6.79 -0.44
N LEU A 25 -2.47 -6.14 0.49
CA LEU A 25 -1.02 -6.31 0.63
C LEU A 25 -0.68 -7.70 1.15
N VAL A 26 -1.50 -8.29 2.02
CA VAL A 26 -1.35 -9.68 2.47
C VAL A 26 -1.55 -10.64 1.30
N GLU A 27 -2.59 -10.45 0.49
CA GLU A 27 -2.82 -11.24 -0.73
C GLU A 27 -1.62 -11.18 -1.68
N ALA A 28 -1.05 -9.99 -1.90
CA ALA A 28 0.14 -9.82 -2.73
C ALA A 28 1.38 -10.55 -2.18
N LEU A 29 1.54 -10.60 -0.85
CA LEU A 29 2.61 -11.38 -0.20
C LEU A 29 2.40 -12.89 -0.40
N ASP A 30 1.16 -13.36 -0.26
CA ASP A 30 0.82 -14.78 -0.45
C ASP A 30 1.07 -15.21 -1.90
N GLU A 31 0.75 -14.36 -2.87
CA GLU A 31 1.05 -14.59 -4.29
C GLU A 31 2.56 -14.64 -4.57
N ALA A 32 3.34 -13.73 -3.98
CA ALA A 32 4.79 -13.72 -4.12
C ALA A 32 5.44 -14.98 -3.51
N GLU A 33 5.00 -15.38 -2.31
CA GLU A 33 5.47 -16.59 -1.64
C GLU A 33 5.11 -17.85 -2.45
N ALA A 34 3.88 -17.92 -3.01
CA ALA A 34 3.46 -19.01 -3.89
C ALA A 34 4.28 -19.09 -5.19
N ALA A 35 4.82 -17.97 -5.66
CA ALA A 35 5.74 -17.91 -6.80
C ALA A 35 7.20 -18.25 -6.42
N GLY A 36 7.48 -18.53 -5.14
CA GLY A 36 8.79 -18.96 -4.64
C GLY A 36 9.68 -17.85 -4.11
N TRP A 37 9.15 -16.63 -3.93
CA TRP A 37 9.89 -15.53 -3.31
C TRP A 37 9.90 -15.65 -1.78
N ASP A 38 10.96 -15.15 -1.14
CA ASP A 38 10.94 -14.97 0.31
C ASP A 38 9.94 -13.87 0.69
N ARG A 39 9.16 -14.12 1.75
CA ARG A 39 8.08 -13.22 2.16
C ARG A 39 8.58 -11.87 2.66
N ILE A 40 9.77 -11.81 3.27
CA ILE A 40 10.39 -10.56 3.73
C ILE A 40 10.92 -9.76 2.53
N GLU A 41 11.50 -10.43 1.54
CA GLU A 41 11.90 -9.80 0.27
C GLU A 41 10.69 -9.21 -0.46
N ALA A 42 9.59 -9.96 -0.56
CA ALA A 42 8.34 -9.50 -1.15
C ALA A 42 7.77 -8.29 -0.39
N ALA A 43 7.78 -8.32 0.95
CA ALA A 43 7.33 -7.20 1.77
C ALA A 43 8.17 -5.94 1.53
N LYS A 44 9.49 -6.08 1.41
CA LYS A 44 10.38 -4.98 1.10
C LYS A 44 10.08 -4.38 -0.29
N ALA A 45 9.89 -5.23 -1.30
CA ALA A 45 9.55 -4.79 -2.65
C ALA A 45 8.21 -4.04 -2.70
N ILE A 46 7.20 -4.48 -1.94
CA ILE A 46 5.91 -3.79 -1.81
C ILE A 46 6.09 -2.37 -1.23
N VAL A 47 6.92 -2.22 -0.19
CA VAL A 47 7.20 -0.91 0.41
C VAL A 47 7.87 0.03 -0.59
N GLU A 48 8.89 -0.44 -1.31
CA GLU A 48 9.61 0.35 -2.32
C GLU A 48 8.67 0.77 -3.47
N ALA A 49 7.82 -0.15 -3.95
CA ALA A 49 6.83 0.14 -4.97
C ALA A 49 5.79 1.15 -4.50
N ALA A 50 5.28 1.02 -3.27
CA ALA A 50 4.31 1.96 -2.70
C ALA A 50 4.89 3.38 -2.58
N ILE A 51 6.17 3.51 -2.20
CA ILE A 51 6.87 4.80 -2.17
C ILE A 51 6.98 5.40 -3.57
N ALA A 52 7.41 4.61 -4.56
CA ALA A 52 7.55 5.07 -5.94
C ALA A 52 6.21 5.53 -6.55
N ILE A 53 5.14 4.77 -6.33
CA ILE A 53 3.77 5.13 -6.76
C ILE A 53 3.35 6.45 -6.10
N HIS A 54 3.55 6.58 -4.78
CA HIS A 54 3.19 7.80 -4.05
C HIS A 54 3.96 9.04 -4.53
N MET A 55 5.24 8.89 -4.89
CA MET A 55 6.03 9.97 -5.50
C MET A 55 5.49 10.35 -6.88
N GLY A 56 5.18 9.37 -7.73
CA GLY A 56 4.59 9.61 -9.05
C GLY A 56 3.23 10.33 -8.98
N GLU A 57 2.34 9.91 -8.07
CA GLU A 57 1.04 10.55 -7.86
C GLU A 57 1.15 11.99 -7.36
N ARG A 58 2.24 12.32 -6.66
CA ARG A 58 2.51 13.69 -6.18
C ARG A 58 3.15 14.58 -7.24
N GLY A 59 3.54 14.02 -8.39
CA GLY A 59 4.28 14.75 -9.42
C GLY A 59 5.67 15.19 -8.95
N THR A 60 6.20 14.62 -7.87
CA THR A 60 7.60 14.79 -7.51
C THR A 60 8.42 13.88 -8.42
N ASP A 61 8.96 14.45 -9.49
CA ASP A 61 10.02 13.82 -10.27
C ASP A 61 11.17 13.50 -9.28
N PRO A 62 11.74 12.28 -9.27
CA PRO A 62 12.91 11.99 -8.45
C PRO A 62 14.11 12.91 -8.72
N ASP A 63 14.09 13.70 -9.81
CA ASP A 63 15.14 14.64 -10.21
C ASP A 63 14.75 16.15 -10.17
N GLU A 64 13.63 16.57 -9.54
CA GLU A 64 13.29 18.01 -9.31
C GLU A 64 13.79 18.60 -7.98
#